data_AF-A0AA40B747-F1
#
_entry.id   AF-A0AA40B747-F1
#
_cell.length_a   1.000
_cell.length_b   1.000
_cell.length_c   1.000
_cell.angle_alpha   90.00
_cell.angle_beta   90.00
_cell.angle_gamma   90.00
#
_symmetry.space_group_name_H-M   'P 1'
#
loop_
_entity.id
_entity.type
_entity.pdbx_description
1 polymer ?
#
loop_
_entity_poly.entity_id
_entity_poly.type
_entity_poly.pdbx_seq_one_letter_code
_entity_poly.pdbx_strand_id
1 'polypeptide(L)'
;MTLPFLVFLYPKPEKLARAEELAQIISDYVKANEPGVLQYQWFRVADDPDGPAIAVKETYADQASLDAHKETPKFAWLVKISQEEDIFRAPLKVLPIDFITGFDRR
;
A
#
# COMPACT_ATOMS: atom_id res chain seq x y z
N MET A 1 7.24 -18.78 -5.35
CA MET A 1 6.12 -18.18 -6.10
C MET A 1 5.94 -16.79 -5.55
N THR A 2 5.68 -15.79 -6.40
CA THR A 2 5.43 -14.44 -5.92
C THR A 2 4.09 -14.36 -5.19
N LEU A 3 3.95 -13.38 -4.31
CA LEU A 3 2.72 -13.14 -3.56
C LEU A 3 2.18 -11.75 -3.92
N PRO A 4 1.20 -11.64 -4.83
CA PRO A 4 0.64 -10.35 -5.20
C PRO A 4 -0.55 -9.99 -4.29
N PHE A 5 -0.62 -8.72 -3.94
CA PHE A 5 -1.67 -8.13 -3.12
C PHE A 5 -2.25 -6.89 -3.77
N LEU A 6 -3.54 -6.67 -3.53
CA LEU A 6 -4.22 -5.41 -3.77
C LEU A 6 -4.77 -4.90 -2.44
N VAL A 7 -4.32 -3.73 -2.03
CA VAL A 7 -4.73 -3.08 -0.78
C VAL A 7 -5.56 -1.85 -1.10
N PHE A 8 -6.68 -1.67 -0.41
CA PHE A 8 -7.48 -0.45 -0.48
C PHE A 8 -7.40 0.31 0.84
N LEU A 9 -7.19 1.61 0.72
CA LEU A 9 -7.12 2.59 1.79
C LEU A 9 -8.23 3.61 1.58
N TYR A 10 -8.91 3.99 2.66
CA TYR A 10 -10.02 4.93 2.62
C TYR A 10 -9.68 6.15 3.46
N PRO A 11 -8.85 7.08 2.96
CA PRO A 11 -8.53 8.31 3.69
C PRO A 11 -9.80 9.16 3.87
N LYS A 12 -9.84 9.93 4.95
CA LYS A 12 -10.82 11.01 5.09
C LYS A 12 -10.59 12.06 4.01
N PRO A 13 -11.63 12.70 3.46
CA PRO A 13 -11.49 13.67 2.38
C PRO A 13 -10.46 14.78 2.66
N GLU A 14 -10.45 15.31 3.88
CA GLU A 14 -9.55 16.35 4.34
C GLU A 14 -8.11 15.86 4.61
N LYS A 15 -7.90 14.54 4.64
CA LYS A 15 -6.60 13.89 4.88
C LYS A 15 -5.99 13.25 3.63
N LEU A 16 -6.65 13.33 2.48
CA LEU A 16 -6.17 12.71 1.23
C LEU A 16 -4.75 13.15 0.88
N ALA A 17 -4.48 14.46 0.88
CA ALA A 17 -3.14 14.99 0.57
C ALA A 17 -2.07 14.45 1.53
N ARG A 18 -2.41 14.28 2.81
CA ARG A 18 -1.52 13.71 3.81
C ARG A 18 -1.28 12.21 3.58
N ALA A 19 -2.32 11.47 3.21
CA ALA A 19 -2.17 10.05 2.85
C ALA A 19 -1.24 9.87 1.63
N GLU A 20 -1.31 10.77 0.65
CA GLU A 20 -0.43 10.76 -0.53
C GLU A 20 1.02 11.14 -0.20
N GLU A 21 1.24 12.06 0.73
CA GLU A 21 2.58 12.36 1.25
C GLU A 21 3.19 11.13 1.94
N LEU A 22 2.41 10.47 2.82
CA LEU A 22 2.84 9.24 3.48
C LEU A 22 3.12 8.12 2.46
N ALA A 23 2.29 8.01 1.42
CA ALA A 23 2.48 7.07 0.31
C ALA A 23 3.83 7.27 -0.40
N GLN A 24 4.21 8.53 -0.68
CA GLN A 24 5.50 8.84 -1.28
C GLN A 24 6.66 8.43 -0.36
N ILE A 25 6.59 8.81 0.92
CA ILE A 25 7.62 8.51 1.93
C ILE A 25 7.83 7.01 2.09
N ILE A 26 6.75 6.22 2.16
CA ILE A 26 6.87 4.77 2.32
C ILE A 26 7.36 4.11 1.03
N SER A 27 6.92 4.59 -0.15
CA SER A 27 7.36 4.03 -1.43
C SER A 27 8.86 4.21 -1.65
N ASP A 28 9.42 5.37 -1.30
CA ASP A 28 10.86 5.63 -1.39
C ASP A 28 11.65 4.73 -0.44
N TYR A 29 11.14 4.50 0.77
CA TYR A 29 11.75 3.59 1.73
C TYR A 29 11.73 2.14 1.23
N VAL A 30 10.57 1.63 0.82
CA VAL A 30 10.39 0.25 0.33
C VAL A 30 11.33 -0.01 -0.84
N LYS A 31 11.38 0.92 -1.82
CA LYS A 31 12.27 0.80 -2.98
C LYS A 31 13.75 0.73 -2.60
N ALA A 32 14.17 1.46 -1.57
CA ALA A 32 15.57 1.52 -1.16
C ALA A 32 16.01 0.38 -0.24
N ASN A 33 15.08 -0.19 0.57
CA ASN A 33 15.43 -1.08 1.67
C ASN A 33 14.87 -2.49 1.54
N GLU A 34 13.87 -2.70 0.67
CA GLU A 34 13.12 -3.96 0.61
C GLU A 34 13.24 -4.60 -0.78
N PRO A 35 14.41 -5.20 -1.13
CA PRO A 35 14.63 -5.80 -2.44
C PRO A 35 13.70 -6.98 -2.76
N GLY A 36 13.07 -7.57 -1.74
CA GLY A 36 12.05 -8.62 -1.88
C GLY A 36 10.67 -8.09 -2.30
N VAL A 37 10.45 -6.77 -2.32
CA VAL A 37 9.24 -6.14 -2.83
C VAL A 37 9.44 -5.79 -4.31
N LEU A 38 8.91 -6.63 -5.18
CA LEU A 38 9.09 -6.57 -6.63
C LEU A 38 8.21 -5.51 -7.28
N GLN A 39 7.08 -5.18 -6.66
CA GLN A 39 6.15 -4.15 -7.12
C GLN A 39 5.54 -3.46 -5.90
N TYR A 40 5.50 -2.13 -5.91
CA TYR A 40 4.87 -1.33 -4.86
C TYR A 40 4.37 -0.03 -5.48
N GLN A 41 3.08 0.01 -5.84
CA GLN A 41 2.52 1.08 -6.67
C GLN A 41 1.20 1.57 -6.08
N TRP A 42 1.07 2.89 -5.95
CA TRP A 42 -0.07 3.55 -5.34
C TRP A 42 -0.90 4.24 -6.43
N PHE A 43 -2.22 4.16 -6.31
CA PHE A 43 -3.18 4.67 -7.28
C PHE A 43 -4.30 5.42 -6.57
N ARG A 44 -4.75 6.53 -7.14
CA ARG A 44 -6.06 7.10 -6.79
C ARG A 44 -7.15 6.24 -7.43
N VAL A 45 -8.18 5.91 -6.67
CA VAL A 45 -9.41 5.33 -7.22
C VAL A 45 -10.26 6.47 -7.76
N ALA A 46 -10.57 6.45 -9.07
CA ALA A 46 -11.21 7.58 -9.75
C ALA A 46 -12.68 7.78 -9.33
N ASP A 47 -13.43 6.68 -9.20
CA ASP A 47 -14.89 6.71 -8.97
C ASP A 47 -15.25 5.81 -7.77
N ASP A 48 -14.90 6.24 -6.55
CA ASP A 48 -15.38 5.61 -5.32
C ASP A 48 -16.61 6.37 -4.78
N PRO A 49 -17.77 5.70 -4.64
CA PRO A 49 -19.03 6.35 -4.28
C PRO A 49 -19.04 6.91 -2.86
N ASP A 50 -18.21 6.37 -1.97
CA ASP A 50 -18.20 6.75 -0.58
C ASP A 50 -17.27 7.94 -0.32
N GLY A 51 -16.37 8.29 -1.25
CA GLY A 51 -15.38 9.37 -1.12
C GLY A 51 -13.97 8.91 -1.51
N PRO A 52 -12.90 9.68 -1.23
CA PRO A 52 -11.57 9.34 -1.70
C PRO A 52 -11.10 7.95 -1.26
N ALA A 53 -10.53 7.21 -2.21
CA ALA A 53 -9.93 5.91 -2.00
C ALA A 53 -8.61 5.79 -2.75
N ILE A 54 -7.70 5.01 -2.18
CA ILE A 54 -6.38 4.72 -2.74
C ILE A 54 -6.25 3.20 -2.86
N ALA A 55 -5.75 2.73 -4.00
CA ALA A 55 -5.39 1.34 -4.20
C ALA A 55 -3.86 1.19 -4.23
N VAL A 56 -3.34 0.14 -3.62
CA VAL A 56 -1.92 -0.21 -3.62
C VAL A 56 -1.76 -1.60 -4.20
N LYS A 57 -0.96 -1.72 -5.25
CA LYS A 57 -0.58 -3.02 -5.82
C LYS A 57 0.82 -3.37 -5.37
N GLU A 58 0.93 -4.50 -4.70
CA GLU A 58 2.17 -4.96 -4.08
C GLU A 58 2.47 -6.37 -4.58
N THR A 59 3.74 -6.70 -4.78
CA THR A 59 4.14 -8.06 -5.13
C THR A 59 5.43 -8.41 -4.43
N TYR A 60 5.40 -9.47 -3.64
CA TYR A 60 6.52 -9.95 -2.86
C TYR A 60 7.15 -11.17 -3.55
N ALA A 61 8.47 -11.32 -3.45
CA ALA A 61 9.19 -12.45 -4.02
C ALA A 61 8.77 -13.79 -3.38
N ASP A 62 8.51 -13.76 -2.07
CA ASP A 62 8.14 -14.90 -1.23
C ASP A 62 7.52 -14.43 0.10
N GLN A 63 7.18 -15.40 0.96
CA GLN A 63 6.61 -15.15 2.29
C GLN A 63 7.58 -14.40 3.21
N ALA A 64 8.88 -14.71 3.15
CA ALA A 64 9.88 -14.03 3.98
C ALA A 64 9.97 -12.53 3.63
N SER A 65 9.82 -12.17 2.36
CA SER A 65 9.76 -10.78 1.90
C SER A 65 8.52 -10.06 2.41
N LEU A 66 7.36 -10.73 2.44
CA LEU A 66 6.12 -10.19 3.00
C LEU A 66 6.21 -9.99 4.51
N ASP A 67 6.81 -10.95 5.21
CA ASP A 67 6.98 -10.87 6.67
C ASP A 67 7.97 -9.74 7.02
N ALA A 68 9.10 -9.66 6.31
CA ALA A 68 10.06 -8.57 6.45
C ALA A 68 9.44 -7.19 6.22
N HIS A 69 8.58 -7.03 5.19
CA HIS A 69 7.87 -5.78 4.92
C HIS A 69 7.03 -5.30 6.12
N LYS A 70 6.27 -6.22 6.72
CA LYS A 70 5.39 -5.93 7.88
C LYS A 70 6.16 -5.63 9.16
N GLU A 71 7.35 -6.21 9.30
CA GLU A 71 8.18 -6.06 10.50
C GLU A 71 9.13 -4.86 10.43
N THR A 72 9.16 -4.12 9.31
CA THR A 72 10.05 -2.97 9.21
C THR A 72 9.68 -1.87 10.22
N PRO A 73 10.67 -1.18 10.82
CA PRO A 73 10.40 -0.01 11.66
C PRO A 73 9.62 1.09 10.92
N LYS A 74 9.79 1.19 9.59
CA LYS A 74 9.08 2.17 8.78
C LYS A 74 7.61 1.83 8.60
N PHE A 75 7.26 0.55 8.48
CA PHE A 75 5.86 0.11 8.47
C PHE A 75 5.19 0.37 9.82
N ALA A 76 5.86 0.04 10.93
CA ALA A 76 5.36 0.36 12.27
C ALA A 76 5.15 1.88 12.47
N TRP A 77 6.08 2.71 11.97
CA TRP A 77 5.94 4.16 11.94
C TRP A 77 4.73 4.62 11.11
N LEU A 78 4.51 4.03 9.92
CA LEU A 78 3.39 4.37 9.05
C LEU A 78 2.03 4.06 9.71
N VAL A 79 1.91 2.89 10.35
CA VAL A 79 0.70 2.51 11.10
C VAL A 79 0.46 3.50 12.24
N LYS A 80 1.50 3.80 13.02
CA LYS A 80 1.41 4.72 14.15
C LYS A 80 0.97 6.11 13.71
N ILE A 81 1.64 6.72 12.73
CA ILE A 81 1.32 8.09 12.29
C ILE A 81 -0.08 8.16 11.65
N SER A 82 -0.49 7.11 10.94
CA SER A 82 -1.82 7.04 10.34
C SER A 82 -2.94 6.94 11.38
N GLN A 83 -2.68 6.29 12.52
CA GLN A 83 -3.59 6.22 13.68
C GLN A 83 -3.60 7.53 14.47
N GLU A 84 -2.42 8.10 14.78
CA GLU A 84 -2.29 9.35 15.53
C GLU A 84 -2.92 10.54 14.80
N GLU A 85 -2.76 10.61 13.48
CA GLU A 85 -3.34 11.67 12.66
C GLU A 85 -4.77 11.38 12.19
N ASP A 86 -5.31 10.21 12.58
CA ASP A 86 -6.67 9.74 12.28
C ASP A 86 -7.02 9.87 10.78
N ILE A 87 -6.14 9.29 9.94
CA ILE A 87 -6.13 9.48 8.48
C ILE A 87 -7.30 8.77 7.80
N PHE A 88 -7.67 7.58 8.27
CA PHE A 88 -8.60 6.70 7.56
C PHE A 88 -10.01 6.74 8.14
N ARG A 89 -11.02 6.75 7.27
CA ARG A 89 -12.45 6.72 7.65
C ARG A 89 -12.99 5.31 7.80
N ALA A 90 -12.30 4.32 7.24
CA ALA A 90 -12.67 2.92 7.26
C ALA A 90 -11.43 2.03 7.36
N PRO A 91 -11.58 0.78 7.86
CA PRO A 91 -10.49 -0.20 7.86
C PRO A 91 -9.93 -0.44 6.46
N LEU A 92 -8.63 -0.73 6.40
CA LEU A 92 -7.96 -1.11 5.17
C LEU A 92 -8.51 -2.46 4.69
N LYS A 93 -8.61 -2.64 3.37
CA LYS A 93 -8.98 -3.93 2.76
C LYS A 93 -7.77 -4.52 2.06
N VAL A 94 -7.28 -5.66 2.54
CA VAL A 94 -6.12 -6.36 1.96
C VAL A 94 -6.61 -7.61 1.24
N LEU A 95 -6.25 -7.74 -0.05
CA LEU A 95 -6.66 -8.86 -0.89
C LEU A 95 -5.42 -9.54 -1.49
N PRO A 96 -5.13 -10.79 -1.11
CA PRO A 96 -4.29 -11.65 -1.93
C PRO A 96 -4.97 -11.84 -3.29
N ILE A 97 -4.21 -11.75 -4.37
CA ILE A 97 -4.72 -11.93 -5.73
C ILE A 97 -3.87 -12.95 -6.48
N ASP A 98 -4.50 -13.70 -7.39
CA ASP A 98 -3.79 -14.57 -8.33
C ASP A 98 -3.77 -13.94 -9.71
N PHE A 99 -2.64 -14.06 -10.41
CA PHE A 99 -2.55 -13.65 -11.79
C PHE A 99 -3.26 -14.66 -12.70
N ILE A 100 -4.24 -14.19 -13.47
CA ILE A 100 -4.97 -15.03 -14.44
C ILE A 100 -4.40 -14.83 -15.86
N THR A 101 -4.23 -13.59 -16.32
CA THR A 101 -3.72 -13.24 -17.66
C THR A 101 -3.34 -11.76 -17.76
N GLY A 102 -2.58 -11.36 -18.80
CA GLY A 102 -2.18 -9.97 -19.08
C GLY A 102 -0.67 -9.74 -19.19
N PHE A 103 -0.24 -8.48 -19.18
CA PHE A 103 1.17 -8.07 -19.20
C PHE A 103 1.40 -6.76 -18.42
N ASP A 104 2.63 -6.55 -17.93
CA ASP A 104 3.09 -5.28 -17.34
C ASP A 104 4.25 -4.73 -18.21
N ARG A 105 4.29 -3.41 -18.43
CA ARG A 105 5.27 -2.71 -19.29
C ARG A 105 5.83 -1.43 -18.66
N ARG A 106 5.61 -1.23 -17.36
CA ARG A 106 6.09 -0.03 -16.68
C ARG A 106 7.61 0.04 -16.62
#